data_AF-A0A958DEH5-F1
#
_entry.id   AF-A0A958DEH5-F1
#
_cell.length_a   1.000
_cell.length_b   1.000
_cell.length_c   1.000
_cell.angle_alpha   90.00
_cell.angle_beta   90.00
_cell.angle_gamma   90.00
#
_symmetry.space_group_name_H-M   'P 1'
#
loop_
_entity.id
_entity.type
_entity.pdbx_description
1 polymer ?
#
loop_
_entity_poly.entity_id
_entity_poly.type
_entity_poly.pdbx_seq_one_letter_code
_entity_poly.pdbx_strand_id
1 'polypeptide(L)'
;KNWGIRDYITRIEEGSYRITDSNGKTWGFARTMADARRKAYQLRQDAKANNDDPGQLQIDVNMNRFNPTAQRSADAKTQGEENIFDVLPRYTHAMYKRIVMRPLLAEYKRLKKENPKYFDKSANEILQSQINAIMGNEYTTGDRIADEIATAFGWEPGKYRDFVAGARFITANAKLGYRIVAGLVNRYSGHGMTWTKTGTEIYLKASRALKDGVYVDAHGTSYNIPDIIEQLEKENKLGMDLIIGEGGQISKKEPLWKPLSFFQRQERPIREHGFVANYILQREKYGLDHEGAMFHALQGLRFQQATYNLAALPEIMRSPGGRLVFQFKSYFANHIQFLTTLRNWEWARYLAVQFTLSGPRGFVLFLKSIPVLGAMGMLDDWEKWLTDDDNLSDGMARGIGGALGADVSAPATFQFPQTMDDWLGPAISDALKLGTDVLYPMIVAAERWAVGDKKDAPNYVLPNMIEWFGGVAPILKYWSEALNSTALAWDAVEEEGSIYEKAARSLNMPGVWLRDSRGNKAWQIGSVWDRILLASGALPIDKADNSLLTRLWEENMQVRRENRRRVVAEILDKLRSGDRITKDDAFDLKLYGVNPQSIPNTYKWQEMSPEARSTLRQGLLDKAEAADFFELTSPQSEGE
;
A
#
# COMPACT_ATOMS: atom_id res chain seq x y z
N LYS A 1 -23.72 23.66 26.55
CA LYS A 1 -24.62 22.51 26.30
C LYS A 1 -25.88 23.01 25.60
N ASN A 2 -25.87 23.11 24.27
CA ASN A 2 -27.07 23.28 23.47
C ASN A 2 -26.87 22.40 22.25
N TRP A 3 -27.58 21.29 22.24
CA TRP A 3 -27.54 20.33 21.15
C TRP A 3 -27.95 21.04 19.85
N GLY A 4 -27.23 20.75 18.78
CA GLY A 4 -27.60 21.13 17.41
C GLY A 4 -28.85 20.41 16.90
N ILE A 5 -29.83 20.16 17.77
CA ILE A 5 -31.20 19.81 17.39
C ILE A 5 -31.79 20.85 16.43
N ARG A 6 -31.38 22.13 16.58
CA ARG A 6 -31.79 23.21 15.65
C ARG A 6 -31.32 23.00 14.20
N ASP A 7 -30.23 22.27 13.96
CA ASP A 7 -29.66 22.07 12.63
C ASP A 7 -30.02 20.70 12.02
N TYR A 8 -30.37 19.71 12.86
CA TYR A 8 -30.61 18.32 12.41
C TYR A 8 -32.08 18.01 12.15
N ILE A 9 -32.99 18.86 12.65
CA ILE A 9 -34.41 18.75 12.36
C ILE A 9 -34.83 19.91 11.46
N THR A 10 -34.31 19.94 10.24
CA THR A 10 -34.69 20.91 9.21
C THR A 10 -36.13 20.77 8.72
N ARG A 11 -36.93 19.87 9.33
CA ARG A 11 -38.38 19.72 9.11
C ARG A 11 -39.25 19.93 10.35
N ILE A 12 -38.69 20.22 11.54
CA ILE A 12 -39.49 20.72 12.70
C ILE A 12 -39.46 22.25 12.68
N GLU A 13 -40.00 22.82 11.61
CA GLU A 13 -40.87 23.98 11.80
C GLU A 13 -42.30 23.53 12.17
N GLU A 14 -42.51 22.29 12.62
CA GLU A 14 -43.77 21.86 13.22
C GLU A 14 -43.95 22.56 14.57
N GLY A 15 -44.31 23.83 14.52
CA GLY A 15 -44.95 24.48 15.64
C GLY A 15 -46.35 23.89 15.84
N SER A 16 -46.86 23.95 17.06
CA SER A 16 -48.16 23.38 17.44
C SER A 16 -49.36 24.00 16.71
N TYR A 17 -49.12 25.00 15.87
CA TYR A 17 -50.11 25.77 15.14
C TYR A 17 -49.81 25.76 13.64
N ARG A 18 -50.75 25.26 12.85
CA ARG A 18 -50.72 25.24 11.38
C ARG A 18 -51.55 26.41 10.86
N ILE A 19 -51.01 27.19 9.93
CA ILE A 19 -51.69 28.31 9.29
C ILE A 19 -52.22 27.82 7.95
N THR A 20 -53.53 27.80 7.77
CA THR A 20 -54.23 27.29 6.59
C THR A 20 -55.10 28.36 5.95
N ASP A 21 -55.40 28.26 4.66
CA ASP A 21 -56.46 29.07 4.03
C ASP A 21 -57.82 28.37 4.12
N SER A 22 -58.86 29.03 3.59
CA SER A 22 -60.22 28.49 3.55
C SER A 22 -60.36 27.19 2.75
N ASN A 23 -59.39 26.86 1.90
CA ASN A 23 -59.36 25.64 1.10
C ASN A 23 -58.55 24.53 1.78
N GLY A 24 -58.04 24.76 2.99
CA GLY A 24 -57.23 23.81 3.76
C GLY A 24 -55.77 23.70 3.29
N LYS A 25 -55.31 24.55 2.35
CA LYS A 25 -53.91 24.59 1.92
C LYS A 25 -53.07 25.20 3.05
N THR A 26 -51.94 24.57 3.36
CA THR A 26 -51.05 25.02 4.44
C THR A 26 -50.09 26.09 3.93
N TRP A 27 -50.11 27.26 4.58
CA TRP A 27 -49.27 28.41 4.25
C TRP A 27 -48.06 28.54 5.18
N GLY A 28 -48.12 27.97 6.38
CA GLY A 28 -46.99 27.95 7.29
C GLY A 28 -47.29 27.33 8.65
N PHE A 29 -46.28 27.33 9.51
CA PHE A 29 -46.36 26.78 10.85
C PHE A 29 -45.74 27.74 11.89
N ALA A 30 -46.24 27.67 13.12
CA ALA A 30 -45.80 28.55 14.21
C ALA A 30 -45.83 27.87 15.58
N ARG A 31 -44.87 28.24 16.43
CA ARG A 31 -44.63 27.55 17.72
C ARG A 31 -45.59 27.96 18.82
N THR A 32 -46.09 29.20 18.77
CA THR A 32 -47.05 29.74 19.74
C THR A 32 -48.17 30.42 18.99
N MET A 33 -49.33 30.57 19.63
CA MET A 33 -50.48 31.26 19.02
C MET A 33 -50.15 32.71 18.62
N ALA A 34 -49.33 33.40 19.42
CA ALA A 34 -48.87 34.76 19.11
C ALA A 34 -47.97 34.79 17.87
N ASP A 35 -47.05 33.83 17.75
CA ASP A 35 -46.19 33.69 16.57
C ASP A 35 -47.01 33.32 15.32
N ALA A 36 -48.02 32.46 15.47
CA ALA A 36 -48.92 32.06 14.40
C ALA A 36 -49.72 33.23 13.84
N ARG A 37 -50.26 34.08 14.72
CA ARG A 37 -50.97 35.31 14.31
C ARG A 37 -50.05 36.28 13.57
N ARG A 38 -48.83 36.48 14.07
CA ARG A 38 -47.84 37.35 13.43
C ARG A 38 -47.43 36.84 12.05
N LYS A 39 -47.08 35.55 11.95
CA LYS A 39 -46.71 34.91 10.67
C LYS A 39 -47.87 34.90 9.69
N ALA A 40 -49.10 34.60 10.13
CA ALA A 40 -50.27 34.64 9.27
C ALA A 40 -50.52 36.04 8.70
N TYR A 41 -50.33 37.08 9.51
CA TYR A 41 -50.44 38.46 9.03
C TYR A 41 -49.36 38.81 7.99
N GLN A 42 -48.10 38.44 8.24
CA GLN A 42 -47.00 38.65 7.30
C GLN A 42 -47.21 37.89 5.98
N LEU A 43 -47.52 36.59 6.07
CA LEU A 43 -47.80 35.75 4.90
C LEU A 43 -48.93 36.33 4.04
N ARG A 44 -49.97 36.90 4.67
CA ARG A 44 -51.05 37.55 3.92
C ARG A 44 -50.61 38.85 3.24
N GLN A 45 -49.76 39.65 3.88
CA GLN A 45 -49.22 40.87 3.27
C GLN A 45 -48.32 40.54 2.07
N ASP A 46 -47.45 39.55 2.24
CA ASP A 46 -46.54 39.09 1.18
C ASP A 46 -47.32 38.46 0.00
N ALA A 47 -48.35 37.68 0.30
CA ALA A 47 -49.19 37.07 -0.72
C ALA A 47 -50.04 38.11 -1.48
N LYS A 48 -50.55 39.13 -0.78
CA LYS A 48 -51.20 40.30 -1.42
C LYS A 48 -50.24 41.08 -2.32
N ALA A 49 -49.00 41.28 -1.89
CA ALA A 49 -47.98 41.94 -2.72
C ALA A 49 -47.69 41.16 -4.02
N ASN A 50 -47.89 39.85 -4.00
CA ASN A 50 -47.70 38.95 -5.14
C ASN A 50 -49.00 38.60 -5.90
N ASN A 51 -50.11 39.31 -5.64
CA ASN A 51 -51.41 39.09 -6.26
C ASN A 51 -52.04 37.68 -6.03
N ASP A 52 -51.65 37.00 -4.94
CA ASP A 52 -52.12 35.67 -4.55
C ASP A 52 -52.77 35.72 -3.16
N ASP A 53 -53.79 36.58 -2.96
CA ASP A 53 -54.41 36.78 -1.63
C ASP A 53 -55.10 35.48 -1.15
N PRO A 54 -54.60 34.82 -0.09
CA PRO A 54 -55.16 33.56 0.41
C PRO A 54 -56.52 33.73 1.11
N GLY A 55 -57.03 34.96 1.19
CA GLY A 55 -58.22 35.27 1.96
C GLY A 55 -57.95 35.23 3.46
N GLN A 56 -58.90 34.69 4.22
CA GLN A 56 -58.79 34.61 5.68
C GLN A 56 -58.01 33.35 6.08
N LEU A 57 -56.82 33.54 6.63
CA LEU A 57 -56.01 32.44 7.16
C LEU A 57 -56.55 31.98 8.52
N GLN A 58 -56.74 30.67 8.67
CA GLN A 58 -57.12 29.99 9.90
C GLN A 58 -55.87 29.42 10.59
N ILE A 59 -55.94 29.28 11.92
CA ILE A 59 -54.85 28.72 12.72
C ILE A 59 -55.38 27.47 13.42
N ASP A 60 -54.97 26.31 12.91
CA ASP A 60 -55.34 24.99 13.44
C ASP A 60 -54.33 24.54 14.50
N VAL A 61 -54.81 24.02 15.62
CA VAL A 61 -53.96 23.36 16.62
C VAL A 61 -53.78 21.91 16.20
N ASN A 62 -52.77 21.63 15.37
CA ASN A 62 -52.48 20.26 14.96
C ASN A 62 -51.35 19.69 15.81
N MET A 63 -51.68 18.96 16.87
CA MET A 63 -50.69 18.10 17.56
C MET A 63 -50.52 16.82 16.74
N ASN A 64 -49.78 16.89 15.64
CA ASN A 64 -49.18 15.68 15.08
C ASN A 64 -48.23 15.15 16.17
N ARG A 65 -48.68 14.14 16.93
CA ARG A 65 -47.81 13.41 17.85
C ARG A 65 -46.74 12.73 17.00
N PHE A 66 -45.56 13.32 16.94
CA PHE A 66 -44.37 12.63 16.46
C PHE A 66 -44.28 11.33 17.24
N ASN A 67 -44.57 10.20 16.60
CA ASN A 67 -44.40 8.91 17.20
C ASN A 67 -42.97 8.46 16.88
N PRO A 68 -42.00 8.57 17.82
CA PRO A 68 -40.62 8.15 17.57
C PRO A 68 -40.49 6.64 17.30
N THR A 69 -41.56 5.86 17.52
CA THR A 69 -41.61 4.42 17.21
C THR A 69 -42.35 4.10 15.90
N ALA A 70 -42.86 5.10 15.18
CA ALA A 70 -43.48 4.85 13.87
C ALA A 70 -42.40 4.36 12.88
N GLN A 71 -42.60 3.16 12.33
CA GLN A 71 -41.77 2.64 11.25
C GLN A 71 -41.83 3.62 10.07
N ARG A 72 -40.66 4.08 9.60
CA ARG A 72 -40.56 4.85 8.35
C ARG A 72 -41.18 4.04 7.22
N SER A 73 -41.88 4.71 6.30
CA SER A 73 -42.38 4.08 5.07
C SER A 73 -41.22 3.41 4.33
N ALA A 74 -41.50 2.28 3.68
CA ALA A 74 -40.51 1.49 2.94
C ALA A 74 -39.70 2.36 1.95
N ASP A 75 -40.35 3.37 1.37
CA ASP A 75 -39.78 4.27 0.37
C ASP A 75 -38.77 5.30 0.96
N ALA A 76 -38.81 5.52 2.27
CA ALA A 76 -37.90 6.42 3.00
C ALA A 76 -36.74 5.67 3.67
N LYS A 77 -36.66 4.34 3.51
CA LYS A 77 -35.48 3.56 3.87
C LYS A 77 -34.48 3.64 2.73
N THR A 78 -33.43 4.42 2.91
CA THR A 78 -32.24 4.37 2.05
C THR A 78 -31.68 2.95 2.10
N GLN A 79 -31.36 2.33 0.95
CA GLN A 79 -30.75 0.99 0.92
C GLN A 79 -29.52 0.96 1.85
N GLY A 80 -29.52 0.05 2.83
CA GLY A 80 -28.48 -0.04 3.86
C GLY A 80 -28.78 0.68 5.20
N GLU A 81 -29.94 1.33 5.36
CA GLU A 81 -30.40 1.91 6.63
C GLU A 81 -31.57 1.13 7.28
N GLU A 82 -31.76 -0.12 6.90
CA GLU A 82 -32.91 -0.93 7.32
C GLU A 82 -32.88 -1.30 8.80
N ASN A 83 -31.67 -1.45 9.37
CA ASN A 83 -31.44 -1.67 10.79
C ASN A 83 -30.73 -0.48 11.41
N ILE A 84 -31.43 0.24 12.29
CA ILE A 84 -30.91 1.44 12.94
C ILE A 84 -29.64 1.18 13.76
N PHE A 85 -29.46 -0.04 14.30
CA PHE A 85 -28.28 -0.39 15.08
C PHE A 85 -27.02 -0.51 14.22
N ASP A 86 -27.16 -0.82 12.93
CA ASP A 86 -26.03 -0.90 12.00
C ASP A 86 -25.58 0.50 11.54
N VAL A 87 -26.51 1.46 11.50
CA VAL A 87 -26.22 2.85 11.10
C VAL A 87 -25.83 3.73 12.28
N LEU A 88 -26.28 3.43 13.50
CA LEU A 88 -26.03 4.23 14.70
C LEU A 88 -24.52 4.52 14.91
N PRO A 89 -23.59 3.54 14.81
CA PRO A 89 -22.16 3.81 14.93
C PRO A 89 -21.65 4.80 13.87
N ARG A 90 -22.17 4.72 12.63
CA ARG A 90 -21.80 5.65 11.53
C ARG A 90 -22.27 7.07 11.85
N TYR A 91 -23.49 7.24 12.35
CA TYR A 91 -24.02 8.53 12.79
C TYR A 91 -23.26 9.09 13.99
N THR A 92 -22.99 8.29 15.03
CA THR A 92 -22.22 8.72 16.20
C THR A 92 -20.81 9.15 15.79
N HIS A 93 -20.17 8.42 14.89
CA HIS A 93 -18.86 8.77 14.38
C HIS A 93 -18.86 10.08 13.57
N ALA A 94 -19.86 10.28 12.70
CA ALA A 94 -20.04 11.53 11.95
C ALA A 94 -20.30 12.73 12.88
N MET A 95 -21.11 12.55 13.91
CA MET A 95 -21.37 13.56 14.94
C MET A 95 -20.09 13.92 15.71
N TYR A 96 -19.33 12.91 16.15
CA TYR A 96 -18.07 13.12 16.85
C TYR A 96 -17.07 13.90 15.98
N LYS A 97 -16.88 13.50 14.72
CA LYS A 97 -16.06 14.24 13.75
C LYS A 97 -16.49 15.70 13.64
N ARG A 98 -17.79 15.97 13.52
CA ARG A 98 -18.30 17.34 13.42
C ARG A 98 -18.05 18.16 14.69
N ILE A 99 -18.15 17.55 15.87
CA ILE A 99 -17.84 18.20 17.15
C ILE A 99 -16.36 18.58 17.20
N VAL A 100 -15.46 17.65 16.84
CA VAL A 100 -14.02 17.87 16.84
C VAL A 100 -13.60 18.90 15.77
N MET A 101 -14.21 18.87 14.59
CA MET A 101 -13.84 19.76 13.48
C MET A 101 -14.38 21.19 13.63
N ARG A 102 -15.50 21.40 14.33
CA ARG A 102 -16.09 22.75 14.51
C ARG A 102 -15.11 23.81 15.02
N PRO A 103 -14.34 23.60 16.12
CA PRO A 103 -13.37 24.59 16.58
C PRO A 103 -12.27 24.84 15.53
N LEU A 104 -11.77 23.79 14.88
CA LEU A 104 -10.76 23.90 13.82
C LEU A 104 -11.27 24.69 12.61
N LEU A 105 -12.54 24.51 12.22
CA LEU A 105 -13.17 25.27 11.14
C LEU A 105 -13.37 26.74 11.51
N ALA A 106 -13.70 27.02 12.76
CA ALA A 106 -13.81 28.39 13.25
C ALA A 106 -12.44 29.08 13.26
N GLU A 107 -11.40 28.37 13.71
CA GLU A 107 -10.02 28.85 13.68
C GLU A 107 -9.51 29.07 12.26
N TYR A 108 -9.74 28.13 11.34
CA TYR A 108 -9.41 28.28 9.92
C TYR A 108 -10.08 29.52 9.33
N LYS A 109 -11.38 29.72 9.56
CA LYS A 109 -12.11 30.92 9.10
C LYS A 109 -11.53 32.20 9.69
N ARG A 110 -11.14 32.18 10.97
CA ARG A 110 -10.49 33.30 11.65
C ARG A 110 -9.13 33.61 11.03
N LEU A 111 -8.25 32.62 10.90
CA LEU A 111 -6.92 32.76 10.30
C LEU A 111 -7.01 33.23 8.85
N LYS A 112 -7.94 32.70 8.07
CA LYS A 112 -8.20 33.13 6.69
C LYS A 112 -8.57 34.61 6.62
N LYS A 113 -9.38 35.10 7.57
CA LYS A 113 -9.78 36.51 7.65
C LYS A 113 -8.62 37.40 8.09
N GLU A 114 -7.83 36.95 9.07
CA GLU A 114 -6.71 37.71 9.64
C GLU A 114 -5.49 37.76 8.71
N ASN A 115 -5.26 36.69 7.94
CA ASN A 115 -4.02 36.46 7.19
C ASN A 115 -4.28 36.08 5.72
N PRO A 116 -5.07 36.86 4.96
CA PRO A 116 -5.55 36.46 3.62
C PRO A 116 -4.43 36.17 2.62
N LYS A 117 -3.26 36.80 2.78
CA LYS A 117 -2.07 36.58 1.93
C LYS A 117 -1.57 35.13 1.95
N TYR A 118 -1.75 34.42 3.07
CA TYR A 118 -1.30 33.02 3.22
C TYR A 118 -2.38 32.01 2.79
N PHE A 119 -3.58 32.48 2.47
CA PHE A 119 -4.71 31.68 2.01
C PHE A 119 -5.12 32.14 0.62
N ASP A 120 -4.21 31.97 -0.35
CA ASP A 120 -4.54 32.18 -1.76
C ASP A 120 -5.61 31.17 -2.24
N LYS A 121 -6.05 31.30 -3.49
CA LYS A 121 -7.10 30.44 -4.04
C LYS A 121 -6.71 28.96 -3.94
N SER A 122 -5.49 28.61 -4.30
CA SER A 122 -4.99 27.24 -4.31
C SER A 122 -4.86 26.65 -2.90
N ALA A 123 -4.29 27.39 -1.96
CA ALA A 123 -4.19 26.98 -0.56
C ALA A 123 -5.57 26.76 0.07
N ASN A 124 -6.55 27.63 -0.24
CA ASN A 124 -7.93 27.45 0.20
C ASN A 124 -8.57 26.20 -0.39
N GLU A 125 -8.39 25.94 -1.69
CA GLU A 125 -8.93 24.75 -2.37
C GLU A 125 -8.36 23.47 -1.73
N ILE A 126 -7.04 23.42 -1.50
CA ILE A 126 -6.38 22.28 -0.86
C ILE A 126 -6.89 22.05 0.56
N LEU A 127 -6.95 23.11 1.38
CA LEU A 127 -7.41 23.01 2.77
C LEU A 127 -8.89 22.64 2.83
N GLN A 128 -9.71 23.13 1.92
CA GLN A 128 -11.13 22.80 1.84
C GLN A 128 -11.33 21.34 1.42
N SER A 129 -10.57 20.84 0.44
CA SER A 129 -10.55 19.41 0.05
C SER A 129 -10.14 18.53 1.24
N GLN A 130 -9.12 18.92 2.01
CA GLN A 130 -8.72 18.20 3.24
C GLN A 130 -9.84 18.20 4.29
N ILE A 131 -10.46 19.34 4.55
CA ILE A 131 -11.60 19.47 5.46
C ILE A 131 -12.75 18.55 5.03
N ASN A 132 -13.11 18.58 3.75
CA ASN A 132 -14.22 17.81 3.19
C ASN A 132 -13.94 16.30 3.29
N ALA A 133 -12.71 15.88 3.00
CA ALA A 133 -12.26 14.50 3.15
C ALA A 133 -12.31 14.01 4.62
N ILE A 134 -11.84 14.82 5.58
CA ILE A 134 -11.90 14.46 7.01
C ILE A 134 -13.37 14.32 7.48
N MET A 135 -14.20 15.28 7.08
CA MET A 135 -15.63 15.30 7.39
C MET A 135 -16.39 14.14 6.74
N GLY A 136 -15.85 13.56 5.66
CA GLY A 136 -16.54 12.55 4.86
C GLY A 136 -17.74 13.12 4.11
N ASN A 137 -17.69 14.42 3.79
CA ASN A 137 -18.78 15.13 3.11
C ASN A 137 -18.78 14.94 1.59
N GLU A 138 -17.66 14.47 1.03
CA GLU A 138 -17.52 14.26 -0.40
C GLU A 138 -17.55 12.78 -0.74
N TYR A 139 -18.54 12.43 -1.55
CA TYR A 139 -18.59 11.16 -2.25
C TYR A 139 -17.73 11.31 -3.51
N THR A 140 -16.51 10.80 -3.44
CA THR A 140 -15.50 11.02 -4.47
C THR A 140 -15.78 10.16 -5.71
N THR A 141 -15.15 10.50 -6.85
CA THR A 141 -15.17 9.62 -8.04
C THR A 141 -14.66 8.22 -7.71
N GLY A 142 -13.70 8.10 -6.79
CA GLY A 142 -13.22 6.81 -6.31
C GLY A 142 -14.27 6.02 -5.51
N ASP A 143 -15.15 6.71 -4.77
CA ASP A 143 -16.27 6.07 -4.07
C ASP A 143 -17.36 5.60 -5.06
N ARG A 144 -17.60 6.34 -6.14
CA ARG A 144 -18.51 5.93 -7.23
C ARG A 144 -18.04 4.65 -7.91
N ILE A 145 -16.78 4.60 -8.33
CA ILE A 145 -16.19 3.42 -8.98
C ILE A 145 -16.22 2.23 -8.01
N ALA A 146 -15.89 2.47 -6.75
CA ALA A 146 -15.94 1.45 -5.70
C ALA A 146 -17.35 0.89 -5.49
N ASP A 147 -18.38 1.76 -5.45
CA ASP A 147 -19.76 1.33 -5.27
C ASP A 147 -20.33 0.68 -6.54
N GLU A 148 -19.91 1.09 -7.74
CA GLU A 148 -20.23 0.39 -9.00
C GLU A 148 -19.67 -1.05 -9.00
N ILE A 149 -18.42 -1.21 -8.58
CA ILE A 149 -17.79 -2.52 -8.38
C ILE A 149 -18.54 -3.31 -7.30
N ALA A 150 -18.77 -2.71 -6.13
CA ALA A 150 -19.47 -3.35 -5.03
C ALA A 150 -20.87 -3.82 -5.43
N THR A 151 -21.61 -2.99 -6.18
CA THR A 151 -22.95 -3.32 -6.69
C THR A 151 -22.88 -4.44 -7.73
N ALA A 152 -21.88 -4.45 -8.62
CA ALA A 152 -21.65 -5.54 -9.55
C ALA A 152 -21.38 -6.89 -8.85
N PHE A 153 -20.81 -6.86 -7.64
CA PHE A 153 -20.61 -8.02 -6.77
C PHE A 153 -21.76 -8.28 -5.76
N GLY A 154 -22.85 -7.51 -5.83
CA GLY A 154 -24.02 -7.66 -4.95
C GLY A 154 -23.80 -7.22 -3.50
N TRP A 155 -22.82 -6.37 -3.23
CA TRP A 155 -22.51 -5.86 -1.89
C TRP A 155 -23.38 -4.65 -1.54
N GLU A 156 -23.81 -4.55 -0.28
CA GLU A 156 -24.56 -3.39 0.23
C GLU A 156 -23.68 -2.13 0.36
N PRO A 157 -24.27 -0.92 0.20
CA PRO A 157 -23.57 0.35 0.39
C PRO A 157 -22.85 0.46 1.75
N GLY A 158 -21.57 0.81 1.69
CA GLY A 158 -20.70 0.93 2.87
C GLY A 158 -20.04 -0.37 3.35
N LYS A 159 -20.49 -1.56 2.92
CA LYS A 159 -19.73 -2.82 3.15
C LYS A 159 -18.38 -2.79 2.43
N TYR A 160 -18.29 -2.11 1.28
CA TYR A 160 -17.03 -1.89 0.58
C TYR A 160 -15.97 -1.20 1.45
N ARG A 161 -16.35 -0.13 2.17
CA ARG A 161 -15.42 0.60 3.04
C ARG A 161 -14.88 -0.29 4.16
N ASP A 162 -15.77 -1.07 4.77
CA ASP A 162 -15.41 -1.95 5.89
C ASP A 162 -14.56 -3.14 5.38
N PHE A 163 -14.87 -3.67 4.18
CA PHE A 163 -14.02 -4.63 3.46
C PHE A 163 -12.64 -4.07 3.15
N VAL A 164 -12.55 -2.85 2.60
CA VAL A 164 -11.27 -2.19 2.29
C VAL A 164 -10.42 -2.05 3.56
N ALA A 165 -11.01 -1.62 4.68
CA ALA A 165 -10.30 -1.50 5.94
C ALA A 165 -9.78 -2.87 6.42
N GLY A 166 -10.61 -3.92 6.33
CA GLY A 166 -10.21 -5.29 6.68
C GLY A 166 -9.11 -5.84 5.77
N ALA A 167 -9.25 -5.68 4.45
CA ALA A 167 -8.28 -6.12 3.45
C ALA A 167 -6.93 -5.43 3.65
N ARG A 168 -6.93 -4.11 3.91
CA ARG A 168 -5.72 -3.36 4.23
C ARG A 168 -5.10 -3.87 5.53
N PHE A 169 -5.88 -4.05 6.59
CA PHE A 169 -5.37 -4.56 7.86
C PHE A 169 -4.71 -5.95 7.71
N ILE A 170 -5.37 -6.88 7.02
CA ILE A 170 -4.83 -8.22 6.75
C ILE A 170 -3.54 -8.12 5.93
N THR A 171 -3.55 -7.31 4.87
CA THR A 171 -2.39 -7.12 4.00
C THR A 171 -1.21 -6.50 4.74
N ALA A 172 -1.46 -5.53 5.63
CA ALA A 172 -0.43 -4.94 6.48
C ALA A 172 0.18 -5.98 7.42
N ASN A 173 -0.65 -6.77 8.10
CA ASN A 173 -0.18 -7.86 8.97
C ASN A 173 0.60 -8.93 8.19
N ALA A 174 0.16 -9.29 6.99
CA ALA A 174 0.84 -10.29 6.18
C ALA A 174 2.21 -9.78 5.68
N LYS A 175 2.25 -8.55 5.15
CA LYS A 175 3.45 -8.00 4.50
C LYS A 175 4.50 -7.46 5.47
N LEU A 176 4.09 -6.92 6.62
CA LEU A 176 4.98 -6.31 7.63
C LEU A 176 5.05 -7.11 8.93
N GLY A 177 4.16 -8.08 9.13
CA GLY A 177 4.08 -8.83 10.38
C GLY A 177 5.36 -9.61 10.68
N TYR A 178 5.85 -9.49 11.91
CA TYR A 178 7.04 -10.18 12.43
C TYR A 178 8.33 -9.98 11.63
N ARG A 179 8.39 -9.00 10.72
CA ARG A 179 9.60 -8.66 9.97
C ARG A 179 10.49 -7.74 10.79
N ILE A 180 11.29 -8.35 11.67
CA ILE A 180 12.20 -7.63 12.58
C ILE A 180 13.13 -6.71 11.78
N VAL A 181 13.71 -7.22 10.70
CA VAL A 181 14.64 -6.47 9.84
C VAL A 181 13.95 -5.27 9.19
N ALA A 182 12.71 -5.43 8.70
CA ALA A 182 11.95 -4.31 8.14
C ALA A 182 11.66 -3.24 9.20
N GLY A 183 11.36 -3.64 10.44
CA GLY A 183 11.23 -2.72 11.57
C GLY A 183 12.53 -1.96 11.86
N LEU A 184 13.68 -2.65 11.85
CA LEU A 184 15.00 -2.01 12.04
C LEU A 184 15.35 -1.05 10.90
N VAL A 185 15.12 -1.44 9.65
CA VAL A 185 15.30 -0.57 8.49
C VAL A 185 14.43 0.68 8.62
N ASN A 186 13.16 0.53 9.00
CA ASN A 186 12.28 1.66 9.29
C ASN A 186 12.85 2.56 10.40
N ARG A 187 13.36 1.96 11.47
CA ARG A 187 14.03 2.67 12.58
C ARG A 187 15.18 3.55 12.09
N TYR A 188 16.11 2.94 11.36
CA TYR A 188 17.29 3.64 10.90
C TYR A 188 16.97 4.67 9.81
N SER A 189 16.04 4.36 8.91
CA SER A 189 15.56 5.31 7.90
C SER A 189 14.97 6.54 8.58
N GLY A 190 14.11 6.36 9.58
CA GLY A 190 13.49 7.47 10.30
C GLY A 190 14.52 8.34 11.06
N HIS A 191 15.47 7.73 11.76
CA HIS A 191 16.57 8.47 12.38
C HIS A 191 17.47 9.17 11.34
N GLY A 192 17.71 8.50 10.21
CA GLY A 192 18.47 9.04 9.09
C GLY A 192 17.82 10.28 8.48
N MET A 193 16.49 10.30 8.33
CA MET A 193 15.74 11.48 7.87
C MET A 193 15.84 12.64 8.85
N THR A 194 15.71 12.37 10.16
CA THR A 194 15.92 13.38 11.20
C THR A 194 17.35 13.95 11.11
N TRP A 195 18.38 13.09 11.07
CA TRP A 195 19.78 13.51 10.97
C TRP A 195 20.07 14.30 9.69
N THR A 196 19.49 13.88 8.57
CA THR A 196 19.58 14.55 7.27
C THR A 196 19.10 15.98 7.33
N LYS A 197 18.07 16.28 8.14
CA LYS A 197 17.59 17.65 8.33
C LYS A 197 18.35 18.39 9.42
N THR A 198 18.41 17.84 10.63
CA THR A 198 18.89 18.58 11.81
C THR A 198 20.42 18.65 11.92
N GLY A 199 21.14 17.68 11.36
CA GLY A 199 22.59 17.62 11.34
C GLY A 199 23.16 16.94 12.57
N THR A 200 24.44 16.55 12.49
CA THR A 200 25.08 15.70 13.51
C THR A 200 25.06 16.34 14.90
N GLU A 201 25.37 17.62 15.00
CA GLU A 201 25.42 18.33 16.29
C GLU A 201 24.06 18.26 17.01
N ILE A 202 22.99 18.71 16.34
CA ILE A 202 21.65 18.77 16.91
C ILE A 202 21.08 17.36 17.14
N TYR A 203 21.32 16.44 16.20
CA TYR A 203 20.92 15.05 16.34
C TYR A 203 21.48 14.40 17.61
N LEU A 204 22.79 14.61 17.88
CA LEU A 204 23.43 14.07 19.08
C LEU A 204 22.97 14.77 20.36
N LYS A 205 22.75 16.10 20.33
CA LYS A 205 22.15 16.83 21.46
C LYS A 205 20.77 16.28 21.81
N ALA A 206 19.94 15.98 20.82
CA ALA A 206 18.63 15.38 21.05
C ALA A 206 18.73 13.99 21.68
N SER A 207 19.69 13.16 21.25
CA SER A 207 19.94 11.86 21.87
C SER A 207 20.37 11.99 23.34
N ARG A 208 21.19 12.99 23.68
CA ARG A 208 21.59 13.28 25.07
C ARG A 208 20.40 13.78 25.88
N ALA A 209 19.65 14.74 25.36
CA ALA A 209 18.47 15.28 26.05
C ALA A 209 17.41 14.22 26.37
N LEU A 210 17.20 13.25 25.46
CA LEU A 210 16.32 12.10 25.70
C LEU A 210 16.87 11.14 26.77
N LYS A 211 18.20 10.94 26.80
CA LYS A 211 18.86 10.06 27.78
C LYS A 211 18.88 10.68 29.17
N ASP A 212 19.21 11.97 29.25
CA ASP A 212 19.39 12.71 30.49
C ASP A 212 18.05 13.23 31.05
N GLY A 213 16.99 13.19 30.23
CA GLY A 213 15.66 13.68 30.57
C GLY A 213 15.52 15.20 30.56
N VAL A 214 16.62 15.93 30.32
CA VAL A 214 16.66 17.38 30.41
C VAL A 214 17.38 17.97 29.21
N TYR A 215 16.84 19.06 28.68
CA TYR A 215 17.50 19.91 27.70
C TYR A 215 17.71 21.30 28.29
N VAL A 216 18.94 21.79 28.29
CA VAL A 216 19.28 23.16 28.68
C VAL A 216 19.61 23.93 27.41
N ASP A 217 18.90 25.03 27.17
CA ASP A 217 19.14 25.86 26.00
C ASP A 217 20.35 26.80 26.17
N ALA A 218 20.65 27.57 25.12
CA ALA A 218 21.74 28.55 25.12
C ALA A 218 21.59 29.67 26.15
N HIS A 219 20.39 29.87 26.71
CA HIS A 219 20.09 30.87 27.74
C HIS A 219 20.10 30.28 29.16
N GLY A 220 20.42 28.99 29.31
CA GLY A 220 20.41 28.30 30.60
C GLY A 220 19.02 27.85 31.08
N THR A 221 17.99 27.96 30.23
CA THR A 221 16.64 27.50 30.58
C THR A 221 16.58 25.99 30.42
N SER A 222 16.16 25.31 31.48
CA SER A 222 16.02 23.86 31.54
C SER A 222 14.61 23.41 31.18
N TYR A 223 14.51 22.41 30.32
CA TYR A 223 13.25 21.81 29.87
C TYR A 223 13.25 20.31 30.19
N ASN A 224 12.18 19.84 30.84
CA ASN A 224 11.94 18.43 31.08
C ASN A 224 11.40 17.77 29.80
N ILE A 225 12.24 17.00 29.11
CA ILE A 225 11.90 16.40 27.82
C ILE A 225 10.82 15.32 27.94
N PRO A 226 10.89 14.39 28.90
CA PRO A 226 9.79 13.46 29.20
C PRO A 226 8.42 14.11 29.35
N ASP A 227 8.32 15.23 30.08
CA ASP A 227 7.04 15.91 30.30
C ASP A 227 6.46 16.46 28.98
N ILE A 228 7.33 17.07 28.15
CA ILE A 228 6.93 17.59 26.83
C ILE A 228 6.44 16.44 25.93
N ILE A 229 7.16 15.32 25.91
CA ILE A 229 6.78 14.14 25.11
C ILE A 229 5.46 13.57 25.61
N GLU A 230 5.29 13.40 26.92
CA GLU A 230 4.05 12.86 27.49
C GLU A 230 2.84 13.75 27.18
N GLN A 231 3.01 15.07 27.21
CA GLN A 231 1.98 16.02 26.80
C GLN A 231 1.61 15.84 25.33
N LEU A 232 2.60 15.80 24.43
CA LEU A 232 2.37 15.63 23.00
C LEU A 232 1.73 14.28 22.66
N GLU A 233 2.05 13.22 23.42
CA GLU A 233 1.40 11.92 23.32
C GLU A 233 -0.07 11.98 23.75
N LYS A 234 -0.37 12.60 24.89
CA LYS A 234 -1.76 12.80 25.36
C LYS A 234 -2.61 13.57 24.34
N GLU A 235 -1.98 14.50 23.62
CA GLU A 235 -2.62 15.30 22.59
C GLU A 235 -2.59 14.66 21.18
N ASN A 236 -2.01 13.46 21.03
CA ASN A 236 -1.82 12.76 19.75
C ASN A 236 -1.08 13.58 18.67
N LYS A 237 -0.13 14.43 19.08
CA LYS A 237 0.57 15.35 18.16
C LYS A 237 1.79 14.76 17.47
N LEU A 238 2.34 13.64 17.94
CA LEU A 238 3.51 12.98 17.34
C LEU A 238 3.22 12.21 16.03
N GLY A 239 1.95 12.09 15.64
CA GLY A 239 1.55 11.59 14.31
C GLY A 239 1.71 10.08 14.09
N MET A 240 1.60 9.26 15.15
CA MET A 240 1.72 7.78 15.12
C MET A 240 0.55 7.04 14.42
N ASP A 241 -0.17 7.70 13.51
CA ASP A 241 -1.55 7.35 13.17
C ASP A 241 -1.76 6.17 12.22
N LEU A 242 -0.70 5.60 11.63
CA LEU A 242 -0.85 4.67 10.50
C LEU A 242 -1.66 3.41 10.81
N ILE A 243 -1.55 2.89 12.03
CA ILE A 243 -2.26 1.66 12.44
C ILE A 243 -3.41 2.00 13.40
N ILE A 244 -3.69 3.28 13.60
CA ILE A 244 -4.83 3.75 14.41
C ILE A 244 -6.10 3.81 13.56
N GLY A 245 -5.96 4.16 12.27
CA GLY A 245 -7.09 4.30 11.36
C GLY A 245 -7.83 3.00 11.05
N GLU A 246 -7.23 1.84 11.32
CA GLU A 246 -7.82 0.52 11.01
C GLU A 246 -8.00 -0.38 12.24
N GLY A 247 -7.15 -0.23 13.27
CA GLY A 247 -7.18 -1.07 14.48
C GLY A 247 -7.86 -0.46 15.69
N GLY A 248 -8.25 0.83 15.64
CA GLY A 248 -9.08 1.45 16.67
C GLY A 248 -8.54 1.32 18.10
N GLN A 249 -7.23 1.53 18.32
CA GLN A 249 -6.61 1.97 19.58
C GLN A 249 -5.09 1.90 19.45
N ILE A 250 -4.35 2.98 19.78
CA ILE A 250 -2.94 2.83 20.13
C ILE A 250 -2.93 2.21 21.52
N SER A 251 -2.52 0.94 21.64
CA SER A 251 -1.97 0.53 22.93
C SER A 251 -0.58 1.15 23.04
N LYS A 252 -0.29 1.88 24.13
CA LYS A 252 1.06 2.38 24.47
C LYS A 252 2.13 1.28 24.41
N LYS A 253 1.72 0.00 24.46
CA LYS A 253 2.54 -1.19 24.31
C LYS A 253 1.74 -2.23 23.52
N GLU A 254 1.92 -2.28 22.21
CA GLU A 254 1.41 -3.41 21.44
C GLU A 254 2.15 -4.67 21.89
N PRO A 255 1.45 -5.74 22.31
CA PRO A 255 2.11 -6.95 22.77
C PRO A 255 2.89 -7.60 21.62
N LEU A 256 4.02 -8.25 21.95
CA LEU A 256 4.95 -8.81 20.96
C LEU A 256 4.34 -9.90 20.06
N TRP A 257 3.25 -10.53 20.51
CA TRP A 257 2.50 -11.52 19.72
C TRP A 257 1.59 -10.88 18.66
N LYS A 258 1.42 -9.55 18.63
CA LYS A 258 0.74 -8.91 17.50
C LYS A 258 1.72 -8.79 16.33
N PRO A 259 1.31 -9.12 15.09
CA PRO A 259 2.22 -9.15 13.95
C PRO A 259 2.95 -7.82 13.72
N LEU A 260 2.25 -6.68 13.85
CA LEU A 260 2.82 -5.35 13.60
C LEU A 260 3.64 -4.77 14.75
N SER A 261 3.75 -5.48 15.89
CA SER A 261 4.39 -4.96 17.10
C SER A 261 5.84 -4.54 16.88
N PHE A 262 6.63 -5.34 16.16
CA PHE A 262 8.03 -5.02 15.87
C PHE A 262 8.18 -3.79 14.99
N PHE A 263 7.27 -3.60 14.03
CA PHE A 263 7.29 -2.43 13.14
C PHE A 263 6.87 -1.16 13.89
N GLN A 264 5.76 -1.22 14.63
CA GLN A 264 5.20 -0.11 15.40
C GLN A 264 6.10 0.34 16.55
N ARG A 265 6.74 -0.60 17.24
CA ARG A 265 7.58 -0.27 18.39
C ARG A 265 8.77 0.60 18.03
N GLN A 266 9.25 0.53 16.79
CA GLN A 266 10.34 1.38 16.32
C GLN A 266 9.88 2.81 16.02
N GLU A 267 8.64 3.04 15.62
CA GLU A 267 8.12 4.38 15.26
C GLU A 267 8.22 5.39 16.40
N ARG A 268 7.95 4.97 17.64
CA ARG A 268 7.89 5.88 18.79
C ARG A 268 9.25 6.53 19.11
N PRO A 269 10.34 5.77 19.34
CA PRO A 269 11.67 6.37 19.57
C PRO A 269 12.13 7.29 18.44
N ILE A 270 11.78 6.97 17.18
CA ILE A 270 12.11 7.81 16.03
C ILE A 270 11.37 9.16 16.11
N ARG A 271 10.08 9.14 16.46
CA ARG A 271 9.24 10.35 16.57
C ARG A 271 9.62 11.24 17.74
N GLU A 272 9.90 10.64 18.88
CA GLU A 272 10.42 11.34 20.06
C GLU A 272 11.75 12.02 19.73
N HIS A 273 12.70 11.27 19.15
CA HIS A 273 13.99 11.82 18.73
C HIS A 273 13.85 12.90 17.65
N GLY A 274 13.02 12.66 16.63
CA GLY A 274 12.72 13.62 15.58
C GLY A 274 12.14 14.92 16.14
N PHE A 275 11.16 14.82 17.03
CA PHE A 275 10.58 15.99 17.68
C PHE A 275 11.63 16.76 18.47
N VAL A 276 12.36 16.10 19.36
CA VAL A 276 13.37 16.75 20.22
C VAL A 276 14.48 17.38 19.37
N ALA A 277 14.95 16.70 18.32
CA ALA A 277 15.96 17.25 17.43
C ALA A 277 15.48 18.50 16.70
N ASN A 278 14.23 18.51 16.21
CA ASN A 278 13.68 19.74 15.62
C ASN A 278 13.44 20.81 16.69
N TYR A 279 12.98 20.47 17.90
CA TYR A 279 12.78 21.42 18.98
C TYR A 279 14.10 22.14 19.35
N ILE A 280 15.17 21.38 19.53
CA ILE A 280 16.52 21.94 19.79
C ILE A 280 16.98 22.78 18.59
N LEU A 281 16.77 22.31 17.35
CA LEU A 281 17.10 23.09 16.15
C LEU A 281 16.41 24.45 16.16
N GLN A 282 15.11 24.49 16.47
CA GLN A 282 14.32 25.73 16.50
C GLN A 282 14.75 26.66 17.64
N ARG A 283 15.05 26.11 18.83
CA ARG A 283 15.54 26.90 19.98
C ARG A 283 16.93 27.47 19.72
N GLU A 284 17.89 26.65 19.28
CA GLU A 284 19.29 27.06 19.21
C GLU A 284 19.66 27.80 17.92
N LYS A 285 19.16 27.37 16.76
CA LYS A 285 19.54 27.97 15.46
C LYS A 285 18.63 29.10 15.05
N TYR A 286 17.35 29.04 15.41
CA TYR A 286 16.34 30.04 15.02
C TYR A 286 15.90 30.95 16.18
N GLY A 287 16.32 30.65 17.42
CA GLY A 287 16.02 31.51 18.58
C GLY A 287 14.53 31.61 18.92
N LEU A 288 13.71 30.67 18.44
CA LEU A 288 12.27 30.69 18.71
C LEU A 288 12.00 30.44 20.19
N ASP A 289 10.94 31.04 20.74
CA ASP A 289 10.46 30.76 22.10
C ASP A 289 9.95 29.30 22.25
N HIS A 290 9.54 28.91 23.47
CA HIS A 290 9.10 27.54 23.73
C HIS A 290 7.91 27.13 22.84
N GLU A 291 6.88 27.98 22.75
CA GLU A 291 5.67 27.69 21.98
C GLU A 291 5.94 27.65 20.47
N GLY A 292 6.69 28.62 19.95
CA GLY A 292 7.10 28.67 18.55
C GLY A 292 8.00 27.49 18.19
N ALA A 293 8.96 27.13 19.05
CA ALA A 293 9.80 25.97 18.85
C ALA A 293 9.00 24.66 18.84
N MET A 294 8.03 24.49 19.74
CA MET A 294 7.14 23.32 19.73
C MET A 294 6.34 23.23 18.43
N PHE A 295 5.74 24.34 17.99
CA PHE A 295 4.94 24.38 16.77
C PHE A 295 5.77 24.00 15.53
N HIS A 296 6.93 24.64 15.36
CA HIS A 296 7.81 24.37 14.23
C HIS A 296 8.48 22.99 14.32
N ALA A 297 8.74 22.47 15.52
CA ALA A 297 9.25 21.12 15.71
C ALA A 297 8.24 20.06 15.25
N LEU A 298 6.95 20.25 15.56
CA LEU A 298 5.89 19.36 15.08
C LEU A 298 5.74 19.43 13.56
N GLN A 299 5.89 20.59 12.94
CA GLN A 299 5.92 20.69 11.48
C GLN A 299 7.12 19.97 10.89
N GLY A 300 8.32 20.21 11.42
CA GLY A 300 9.56 19.55 11.00
C GLY A 300 9.46 18.03 11.09
N LEU A 301 8.90 17.52 12.18
CA LEU A 301 8.61 16.10 12.37
C LEU A 301 7.70 15.55 11.26
N ARG A 302 6.61 16.26 10.93
CA ARG A 302 5.66 15.83 9.89
C ARG A 302 6.25 15.75 8.49
N PHE A 303 7.21 16.63 8.16
CA PHE A 303 7.90 16.61 6.88
C PHE A 303 9.02 15.57 6.83
N GLN A 304 9.64 15.27 7.97
CA GLN A 304 10.72 14.28 8.07
C GLN A 304 10.22 12.86 8.17
N GLN A 305 9.13 12.65 8.89
CA GLN A 305 8.61 11.33 9.20
C GLN A 305 7.19 11.22 8.66
N ALA A 306 6.94 10.15 7.91
CA ALA A 306 5.66 9.90 7.29
C ALA A 306 4.55 10.02 8.34
N THR A 307 3.64 10.98 8.12
CA THR A 307 2.38 11.03 8.86
C THR A 307 1.30 10.43 7.98
N TYR A 308 0.48 9.60 8.61
CA TYR A 308 -0.45 8.75 7.90
C TYR A 308 -1.89 9.10 8.23
N ASN A 309 -2.11 10.37 8.58
CA ASN A 309 -3.45 10.90 8.72
C ASN A 309 -4.05 11.14 7.32
N LEU A 310 -5.39 11.08 7.23
CA LEU A 310 -6.10 11.23 5.96
C LEU A 310 -5.82 12.59 5.28
N ALA A 311 -5.53 13.62 6.07
CA ALA A 311 -5.27 14.97 5.61
C ALA A 311 -3.91 15.11 4.89
N ALA A 312 -2.89 14.36 5.32
CA ALA A 312 -1.56 14.36 4.72
C ALA A 312 -1.48 13.53 3.44
N LEU A 313 -2.46 12.65 3.19
CA LEU A 313 -2.50 11.88 1.96
C LEU A 313 -2.86 12.78 0.76
N PRO A 314 -2.25 12.54 -0.43
CA PRO A 314 -2.73 13.08 -1.70
C PRO A 314 -4.21 12.76 -1.91
N GLU A 315 -4.96 13.63 -2.59
CA GLU A 315 -6.42 13.52 -2.74
C GLU A 315 -6.87 12.16 -3.32
N ILE A 316 -6.17 11.69 -4.36
CA ILE A 316 -6.42 10.37 -4.98
C ILE A 316 -6.26 9.20 -4.00
N MET A 317 -5.50 9.38 -2.92
CA MET A 317 -5.23 8.38 -1.89
C MET A 317 -6.16 8.50 -0.68
N ARG A 318 -7.11 9.45 -0.64
CA ARG A 318 -8.00 9.65 0.52
C ARG A 318 -9.24 8.74 0.48
N SER A 319 -9.74 8.43 -0.71
CA SER A 319 -10.89 7.53 -0.86
C SER A 319 -10.56 6.12 -0.35
N PRO A 320 -11.54 5.29 0.06
CA PRO A 320 -11.29 3.90 0.44
C PRO A 320 -10.59 3.12 -0.69
N GLY A 321 -11.06 3.24 -1.94
CA GLY A 321 -10.43 2.61 -3.09
C GLY A 321 -8.98 3.10 -3.30
N GLY A 322 -8.75 4.41 -3.23
CA GLY A 322 -7.41 5.00 -3.28
C GLY A 322 -6.51 4.50 -2.15
N ARG A 323 -7.03 4.35 -0.93
CA ARG A 323 -6.28 3.81 0.20
C ARG A 323 -5.94 2.33 0.03
N LEU A 324 -6.77 1.56 -0.66
CA LEU A 324 -6.48 0.17 -1.01
C LEU A 324 -5.38 0.11 -2.08
N VAL A 325 -5.58 0.83 -3.19
CA VAL A 325 -4.64 0.90 -4.32
C VAL A 325 -3.27 1.42 -3.89
N PHE A 326 -3.25 2.43 -3.01
CA PHE A 326 -2.01 3.09 -2.61
C PHE A 326 -1.57 2.76 -1.18
N GLN A 327 -1.99 1.62 -0.62
CA GLN A 327 -1.82 1.26 0.80
C GLN A 327 -0.38 1.44 1.35
N PHE A 328 0.65 1.17 0.56
CA PHE A 328 2.07 1.40 0.93
C PHE A 328 2.75 2.53 0.15
N LYS A 329 2.03 3.19 -0.76
CA LYS A 329 2.57 4.29 -1.57
C LYS A 329 2.46 5.65 -0.85
N SER A 330 1.82 5.70 0.32
CA SER A 330 1.84 6.89 1.18
C SER A 330 3.26 7.21 1.66
N TYR A 331 4.03 6.18 2.01
CA TYR A 331 5.46 6.31 2.26
C TYR A 331 6.18 6.89 1.04
N PHE A 332 5.86 6.41 -0.17
CA PHE A 332 6.46 6.91 -1.41
C PHE A 332 6.21 8.41 -1.64
N ALA A 333 4.96 8.86 -1.49
CA ALA A 333 4.60 10.28 -1.62
C ALA A 333 5.31 11.14 -0.55
N ASN A 334 5.34 10.67 0.70
CA ASN A 334 6.04 11.35 1.79
C ASN A 334 7.56 11.43 1.54
N HIS A 335 8.16 10.37 0.98
CA HIS A 335 9.58 10.33 0.67
C HIS A 335 9.94 11.30 -0.46
N ILE A 336 9.12 11.38 -1.52
CA ILE A 336 9.28 12.40 -2.57
C ILE A 336 9.16 13.81 -1.96
N GLN A 337 8.17 14.04 -1.11
CA GLN A 337 8.02 15.33 -0.44
C GLN A 337 9.25 15.66 0.43
N PHE A 338 9.78 14.68 1.16
CA PHE A 338 11.01 14.86 1.92
C PHE A 338 12.19 15.23 1.01
N LEU A 339 12.41 14.49 -0.08
CA LEU A 339 13.47 14.75 -1.06
C LEU A 339 13.37 16.15 -1.69
N THR A 340 12.17 16.60 -2.05
CA THR A 340 11.98 17.94 -2.63
C THR A 340 12.25 19.08 -1.64
N THR A 341 12.22 18.79 -0.33
CA THR A 341 12.56 19.77 0.69
C THR A 341 14.07 19.84 0.98
N LEU A 342 14.88 18.91 0.45
CA LEU A 342 16.31 18.84 0.76
C LEU A 342 17.09 20.00 0.14
N ARG A 343 17.97 20.63 0.93
CA ARG A 343 18.83 21.75 0.51
C ARG A 343 20.32 21.42 0.62
N ASN A 344 21.08 21.65 -0.45
CA ASN A 344 22.55 21.62 -0.48
C ASN A 344 23.15 20.41 0.27
N TRP A 345 23.72 20.65 1.46
CA TRP A 345 24.38 19.64 2.30
C TRP A 345 23.44 18.58 2.90
N GLU A 346 22.12 18.83 2.89
CA GLU A 346 21.13 17.82 3.23
C GLU A 346 21.14 16.66 2.22
N TRP A 347 21.42 16.92 0.94
CA TRP A 347 21.56 15.84 -0.06
C TRP A 347 22.75 14.93 0.23
N ALA A 348 23.90 15.51 0.60
CA ALA A 348 25.09 14.73 0.95
C ALA A 348 24.82 13.82 2.18
N ARG A 349 24.14 14.35 3.21
CA ARG A 349 23.71 13.55 4.37
C ARG A 349 22.70 12.48 3.99
N TYR A 350 21.69 12.82 3.19
CA TYR A 350 20.70 11.85 2.73
C TYR A 350 21.36 10.69 1.97
N LEU A 351 22.25 11.00 1.02
CA LEU A 351 23.01 9.99 0.29
C LEU A 351 23.86 9.15 1.24
N ALA A 352 24.52 9.76 2.23
CA ALA A 352 25.27 9.01 3.25
C ALA A 352 24.38 8.05 4.04
N VAL A 353 23.15 8.45 4.40
CA VAL A 353 22.17 7.54 5.03
C VAL A 353 21.84 6.38 4.10
N GLN A 354 21.54 6.66 2.83
CA GLN A 354 21.20 5.62 1.85
C GLN A 354 22.37 4.64 1.67
N PHE A 355 23.59 5.13 1.42
CA PHE A 355 24.78 4.28 1.32
C PHE A 355 25.07 3.48 2.59
N THR A 356 24.82 4.06 3.77
CA THR A 356 25.00 3.32 5.03
C THR A 356 23.97 2.20 5.16
N LEU A 357 22.71 2.42 4.77
CA LEU A 357 21.64 1.44 4.96
C LEU A 357 21.59 0.36 3.90
N SER A 358 21.69 0.75 2.64
CA SER A 358 21.52 -0.14 1.49
C SER A 358 22.77 -0.34 0.67
N GLY A 359 23.87 0.32 1.03
CA GLY A 359 25.13 0.24 0.28
C GLY A 359 25.05 0.87 -1.11
N PRO A 360 26.17 0.84 -1.86
CA PRO A 360 26.17 1.18 -3.28
C PRO A 360 25.15 0.41 -4.11
N ARG A 361 24.89 -0.86 -3.75
CA ARG A 361 23.88 -1.68 -4.43
C ARG A 361 22.49 -1.09 -4.31
N GLY A 362 22.12 -0.57 -3.14
CA GLY A 362 20.86 0.13 -2.96
C GLY A 362 20.68 1.30 -3.94
N PHE A 363 21.74 2.09 -4.16
CA PHE A 363 21.70 3.16 -5.16
C PHE A 363 21.45 2.62 -6.58
N VAL A 364 22.08 1.51 -6.97
CA VAL A 364 21.81 0.85 -8.26
C VAL A 364 20.36 0.37 -8.36
N LEU A 365 19.81 -0.23 -7.30
CA LEU A 365 18.40 -0.64 -7.25
C LEU A 365 17.45 0.56 -7.38
N PHE A 366 17.76 1.68 -6.75
CA PHE A 366 17.01 2.93 -6.94
C PHE A 366 17.06 3.38 -8.41
N LEU A 367 18.24 3.44 -9.03
CA LEU A 367 18.36 3.83 -10.43
C LEU A 367 17.61 2.87 -11.36
N LYS A 368 17.68 1.56 -11.12
CA LYS A 368 16.92 0.55 -11.86
C LYS A 368 15.41 0.73 -11.74
N SER A 369 14.94 1.25 -10.62
CA SER A 369 13.52 1.53 -10.45
C SER A 369 13.02 2.68 -11.33
N ILE A 370 13.90 3.57 -11.79
CA ILE A 370 13.54 4.65 -12.72
C ILE A 370 13.35 4.05 -14.13
N PRO A 371 12.14 4.11 -14.74
CA PRO A 371 11.81 3.34 -15.94
C PRO A 371 12.80 3.49 -17.10
N VAL A 372 13.26 4.72 -17.38
CA VAL A 372 14.20 5.00 -18.47
C VAL A 372 15.58 4.39 -18.21
N LEU A 373 16.05 4.43 -16.96
CA LEU A 373 17.38 3.95 -16.59
C LEU A 373 17.39 2.43 -16.39
N GLY A 374 16.32 1.86 -15.83
CA GLY A 374 16.15 0.41 -15.69
C GLY A 374 16.19 -0.33 -17.02
N ALA A 375 15.71 0.30 -18.10
CA ALA A 375 15.75 -0.29 -19.44
C ALA A 375 17.16 -0.34 -20.07
N MET A 376 18.17 0.34 -19.50
CA MET A 376 19.47 0.51 -20.16
C MET A 376 20.41 -0.71 -20.09
N GLY A 377 20.08 -1.78 -19.34
CA GLY A 377 20.90 -3.00 -19.20
C GLY A 377 22.26 -2.81 -18.49
N MET A 378 22.92 -1.66 -18.66
CA MET A 378 24.19 -1.29 -18.04
C MET A 378 24.13 -1.30 -16.50
N LEU A 379 22.94 -1.08 -15.92
CA LEU A 379 22.76 -1.14 -14.47
C LEU A 379 22.82 -2.58 -13.94
N ASP A 380 22.54 -3.60 -14.76
CA ASP A 380 22.72 -5.00 -14.39
C ASP A 380 24.20 -5.35 -14.27
N ASP A 381 25.01 -4.86 -15.21
CA ASP A 381 26.46 -5.00 -15.15
C ASP A 381 27.06 -4.27 -13.95
N TRP A 382 26.53 -3.10 -13.59
CA TRP A 382 26.96 -2.38 -12.38
C TRP A 382 26.55 -3.11 -11.10
N GLU A 383 25.33 -3.65 -11.01
CA GLU A 383 24.92 -4.45 -9.86
C GLU A 383 25.83 -5.68 -9.72
N LYS A 384 26.10 -6.38 -10.82
CA LYS A 384 26.99 -7.55 -10.83
C LYS A 384 28.42 -7.18 -10.44
N TRP A 385 28.95 -6.09 -10.97
CA TRP A 385 30.29 -5.60 -10.65
C TRP A 385 30.43 -5.27 -9.16
N LEU A 386 29.40 -4.68 -8.54
CA LEU A 386 29.38 -4.35 -7.11
C LEU A 386 29.34 -5.58 -6.19
N THR A 387 28.71 -6.67 -6.62
CA THR A 387 28.58 -7.91 -5.85
C THR A 387 29.64 -8.95 -6.21
N ASP A 388 30.59 -8.60 -7.08
CA ASP A 388 31.70 -9.48 -7.42
C ASP A 388 32.73 -9.44 -6.30
N ASP A 389 33.15 -10.60 -5.81
CA ASP A 389 34.00 -10.75 -4.61
C ASP A 389 35.34 -9.98 -4.70
N ASP A 390 35.80 -9.70 -5.92
CA ASP A 390 37.07 -9.03 -6.22
C ASP A 390 37.03 -7.50 -6.16
N ASN A 391 35.85 -6.85 -6.09
CA ASN A 391 35.74 -5.39 -6.27
C ASN A 391 35.50 -4.61 -4.97
N LEU A 392 34.31 -4.76 -4.41
CA LEU A 392 33.95 -4.22 -3.09
C LEU A 392 33.69 -5.44 -2.22
N SER A 393 34.15 -5.45 -0.96
CA SER A 393 33.78 -6.56 -0.08
C SER A 393 32.26 -6.68 -0.10
N ASP A 394 31.78 -7.88 -0.39
CA ASP A 394 30.40 -8.11 -0.76
C ASP A 394 29.40 -7.62 0.33
N GLY A 395 29.87 -7.63 1.59
CA GLY A 395 29.18 -6.99 2.71
C GLY A 395 29.06 -5.46 2.63
N MET A 396 30.10 -4.72 2.21
CA MET A 396 30.03 -3.25 2.06
C MET A 396 29.12 -2.82 0.91
N ALA A 397 29.03 -3.62 -0.15
CA ALA A 397 28.17 -3.32 -1.30
C ALA A 397 26.69 -3.21 -0.90
N ARG A 398 26.31 -3.87 0.20
CA ARG A 398 24.95 -3.94 0.76
C ARG A 398 24.76 -3.14 2.05
N GLY A 399 25.72 -2.26 2.37
CA GLY A 399 25.66 -1.36 3.52
C GLY A 399 25.75 -2.09 4.87
N ILE A 400 25.12 -1.54 5.91
CA ILE A 400 25.18 -2.10 7.27
C ILE A 400 24.55 -3.49 7.35
N GLY A 401 23.56 -3.80 6.51
CA GLY A 401 23.02 -5.16 6.42
C GLY A 401 24.09 -6.14 5.97
N GLY A 402 24.81 -5.82 4.89
CA GLY A 402 25.84 -6.72 4.36
C GLY A 402 27.03 -6.86 5.31
N ALA A 403 27.40 -5.80 6.03
CA ALA A 403 28.38 -5.92 7.12
C ALA A 403 27.93 -6.89 8.24
N LEU A 404 26.62 -7.13 8.36
CA LEU A 404 26.02 -8.11 9.26
C LEU A 404 25.64 -9.42 8.53
N GLY A 405 26.14 -9.68 7.33
CA GLY A 405 25.86 -10.92 6.58
C GLY A 405 24.47 -10.99 5.93
N ALA A 406 23.73 -9.88 5.89
CA ALA A 406 22.36 -9.83 5.39
C ALA A 406 22.20 -8.86 4.22
N ASP A 407 21.53 -9.28 3.16
CA ASP A 407 21.09 -8.34 2.15
C ASP A 407 19.78 -7.65 2.55
N VAL A 408 19.90 -6.36 2.87
CA VAL A 408 18.75 -5.46 3.11
C VAL A 408 18.66 -4.35 2.07
N SER A 409 19.45 -4.43 0.99
CA SER A 409 19.59 -3.34 0.02
C SER A 409 18.25 -2.98 -0.62
N ALA A 410 17.48 -3.97 -1.06
CA ALA A 410 16.16 -3.77 -1.65
C ALA A 410 15.13 -3.16 -0.67
N PRO A 411 14.89 -3.72 0.53
CA PRO A 411 13.94 -3.14 1.48
C PRO A 411 14.40 -1.82 2.12
N ALA A 412 15.70 -1.52 2.13
CA ALA A 412 16.24 -0.27 2.67
C ALA A 412 16.32 0.87 1.66
N THR A 413 16.15 0.58 0.37
CA THR A 413 16.19 1.59 -0.70
C THR A 413 14.78 1.96 -1.12
N PHE A 414 14.54 3.25 -1.29
CA PHE A 414 13.38 3.77 -2.01
C PHE A 414 13.40 3.29 -3.47
N GLN A 415 12.30 2.70 -3.96
CA GLN A 415 12.17 2.23 -5.34
C GLN A 415 10.85 2.71 -5.94
N PHE A 416 10.90 3.18 -7.20
CA PHE A 416 9.72 3.46 -8.00
C PHE A 416 8.98 2.16 -8.37
N PRO A 417 7.64 2.17 -8.42
CA PRO A 417 6.89 1.02 -8.93
C PRO A 417 7.24 0.79 -10.41
N GLN A 418 7.61 -0.46 -10.77
CA GLN A 418 8.08 -0.79 -12.11
C GLN A 418 6.97 -1.34 -13.02
N THR A 419 5.99 -2.05 -12.45
CA THR A 419 4.86 -2.63 -13.18
C THR A 419 3.53 -1.96 -12.81
N MET A 420 2.51 -2.07 -13.67
CA MET A 420 1.16 -1.57 -13.32
C MET A 420 0.61 -2.27 -12.08
N ASP A 421 0.92 -3.54 -11.89
CA ASP A 421 0.51 -4.30 -10.70
C ASP A 421 1.13 -3.71 -9.42
N ASP A 422 2.35 -3.19 -9.49
CA ASP A 422 2.98 -2.49 -8.38
C ASP A 422 2.26 -1.17 -8.04
N TRP A 423 1.56 -0.56 -9.00
CA TRP A 423 0.74 0.64 -8.81
C TRP A 423 -0.63 0.33 -8.21
N LEU A 424 -1.20 -0.84 -8.48
CA LEU A 424 -2.52 -1.26 -7.99
C LEU A 424 -2.54 -1.62 -6.49
N GLY A 425 -1.40 -1.62 -5.83
CA GLY A 425 -1.29 -1.87 -4.41
C GLY A 425 -1.26 -3.36 -4.06
N PRO A 426 -0.76 -3.69 -2.87
CA PRO A 426 -0.48 -5.07 -2.47
C PRO A 426 -1.73 -5.96 -2.47
N ALA A 427 -2.85 -5.47 -1.92
CA ALA A 427 -4.06 -6.27 -1.77
C ALA A 427 -4.70 -6.61 -3.13
N ILE A 428 -4.73 -5.66 -4.06
CA ILE A 428 -5.29 -5.88 -5.40
C ILE A 428 -4.33 -6.71 -6.24
N SER A 429 -3.03 -6.41 -6.21
CA SER A 429 -2.01 -7.20 -6.91
C SER A 429 -2.02 -8.66 -6.45
N ASP A 430 -2.07 -8.91 -5.14
CA ASP A 430 -2.13 -10.26 -4.59
C ASP A 430 -3.45 -10.96 -4.97
N ALA A 431 -4.58 -10.25 -5.01
CA ALA A 431 -5.86 -10.81 -5.43
C ALA A 431 -5.90 -11.15 -6.93
N LEU A 432 -5.30 -10.29 -7.78
CA LEU A 432 -5.14 -10.56 -9.20
C LEU A 432 -4.28 -11.80 -9.42
N LYS A 433 -3.13 -11.91 -8.73
CA LYS A 433 -2.27 -13.10 -8.75
C LYS A 433 -2.95 -14.36 -8.24
N LEU A 434 -3.79 -14.25 -7.20
CA LEU A 434 -4.61 -15.39 -6.77
C LEU A 434 -5.54 -15.85 -7.91
N GLY A 435 -6.18 -14.89 -8.59
CA GLY A 435 -7.02 -15.14 -9.75
C GLY A 435 -6.26 -15.81 -10.90
N THR A 436 -5.14 -15.21 -11.34
CA THR A 436 -4.41 -15.62 -12.53
C THR A 436 -3.50 -16.83 -12.33
N ASP A 437 -2.88 -16.98 -11.17
CA ASP A 437 -1.80 -17.93 -10.95
C ASP A 437 -2.27 -19.20 -10.19
N VAL A 438 -3.41 -19.09 -9.48
CA VAL A 438 -3.96 -20.17 -8.65
C VAL A 438 -5.35 -20.57 -9.13
N LEU A 439 -6.33 -19.66 -9.10
CA LEU A 439 -7.73 -20.00 -9.35
C LEU A 439 -7.99 -20.36 -10.82
N TYR A 440 -7.51 -19.55 -11.76
CA TYR A 440 -7.70 -19.83 -13.19
C TYR A 440 -7.04 -21.15 -13.61
N PRO A 441 -5.77 -21.43 -13.26
CA PRO A 441 -5.15 -22.73 -13.54
C PRO A 441 -5.85 -23.90 -12.86
N MET A 442 -6.45 -23.69 -11.68
CA MET A 442 -7.26 -24.70 -10.99
C MET A 442 -8.59 -24.97 -11.70
N ILE A 443 -9.27 -23.93 -12.18
CA ILE A 443 -10.51 -24.06 -12.98
C ILE A 443 -10.20 -24.80 -14.28
N VAL A 444 -9.13 -24.42 -14.99
CA VAL A 444 -8.70 -25.09 -16.23
C VAL A 444 -8.35 -26.56 -15.97
N ALA A 445 -7.68 -26.88 -14.86
CA ALA A 445 -7.43 -28.27 -14.47
C ALA A 445 -8.73 -29.04 -14.18
N ALA A 446 -9.67 -28.42 -13.46
CA ALA A 446 -10.95 -29.02 -13.13
C ALA A 446 -11.79 -29.29 -14.39
N GLU A 447 -11.80 -28.36 -15.35
CA GLU A 447 -12.43 -28.54 -16.65
C GLU A 447 -11.79 -29.69 -17.43
N ARG A 448 -10.45 -29.73 -17.54
CA ARG A 448 -9.74 -30.84 -18.22
C ARG A 448 -10.03 -32.19 -17.57
N TRP A 449 -10.04 -32.24 -16.24
CA TRP A 449 -10.37 -33.45 -15.49
C TRP A 449 -11.82 -33.89 -15.73
N ALA A 450 -12.76 -32.95 -15.80
CA ALA A 450 -14.17 -33.23 -16.11
C ALA A 450 -14.37 -33.78 -17.53
N VAL A 451 -13.51 -33.39 -18.48
CA VAL A 451 -13.51 -33.88 -19.87
C VAL A 451 -12.69 -35.17 -20.04
N GLY A 452 -12.18 -35.75 -18.95
CA GLY A 452 -11.53 -37.06 -18.96
C GLY A 452 -10.01 -37.03 -19.18
N ASP A 453 -9.40 -35.86 -19.30
CA ASP A 453 -7.94 -35.70 -19.32
C ASP A 453 -7.39 -35.77 -17.89
N LYS A 454 -7.13 -37.00 -17.44
CA LYS A 454 -6.65 -37.31 -16.09
C LYS A 454 -5.12 -37.27 -15.94
N LYS A 455 -4.38 -36.90 -16.99
CA LYS A 455 -2.91 -37.00 -16.96
C LYS A 455 -2.23 -35.92 -16.11
N ASP A 456 -2.92 -34.82 -15.84
CA ASP A 456 -2.42 -33.74 -15.00
C ASP A 456 -3.37 -33.49 -13.82
N ALA A 457 -3.33 -34.36 -12.81
CA ALA A 457 -3.76 -33.93 -11.48
C ALA A 457 -2.93 -32.68 -11.10
N PRO A 458 -3.51 -31.69 -10.39
CA PRO A 458 -2.93 -30.36 -10.25
C PRO A 458 -1.76 -30.34 -9.24
N ASN A 459 -0.70 -31.11 -9.52
CA ASN A 459 0.55 -31.10 -8.77
C ASN A 459 1.22 -29.72 -8.80
N TYR A 460 0.82 -28.83 -9.71
CA TYR A 460 1.26 -27.44 -9.77
C TYR A 460 0.41 -26.47 -8.92
N VAL A 461 -0.85 -26.80 -8.58
CA VAL A 461 -1.73 -25.87 -7.84
C VAL A 461 -1.24 -25.67 -6.41
N LEU A 462 -0.82 -26.75 -5.73
CA LEU A 462 -0.28 -26.63 -4.38
C LEU A 462 1.04 -25.81 -4.35
N PRO A 463 2.04 -26.05 -5.23
CA PRO A 463 3.20 -25.17 -5.38
C PRO A 463 2.83 -23.72 -5.68
N ASN A 464 1.95 -23.45 -6.65
CA ASN A 464 1.54 -22.09 -7.00
C ASN A 464 0.83 -21.41 -5.82
N MET A 465 0.01 -22.14 -5.07
CA MET A 465 -0.67 -21.63 -3.89
C MET A 465 0.33 -21.33 -2.76
N ILE A 466 1.32 -22.20 -2.52
CA ILE A 466 2.40 -21.95 -1.55
C ILE A 466 3.23 -20.74 -1.97
N GLU A 467 3.55 -20.61 -3.25
CA GLU A 467 4.27 -19.46 -3.81
C GLU A 467 3.47 -18.16 -3.64
N TRP A 468 2.18 -18.20 -3.95
CA TRP A 468 1.27 -17.07 -3.72
C TRP A 468 1.19 -16.69 -2.24
N PHE A 469 0.99 -17.66 -1.33
CA PHE A 469 0.98 -17.40 0.12
C PHE A 469 2.32 -16.82 0.60
N GLY A 470 3.44 -17.31 0.08
CA GLY A 470 4.76 -16.75 0.33
C GLY A 470 4.92 -15.32 -0.19
N GLY A 471 4.24 -14.96 -1.28
CA GLY A 471 4.14 -13.59 -1.78
C GLY A 471 3.30 -12.69 -0.86
N VAL A 472 2.14 -13.17 -0.39
CA VAL A 472 1.22 -12.43 0.51
C VAL A 472 1.86 -12.16 1.86
N ALA A 473 2.50 -13.18 2.45
CA ALA A 473 3.17 -13.10 3.75
C ALA A 473 4.66 -13.49 3.62
N PRO A 474 5.52 -12.55 3.19
CA PRO A 474 6.94 -12.83 2.92
C PRO A 474 7.67 -13.53 4.07
N ILE A 475 7.32 -13.19 5.31
CA ILE A 475 7.93 -13.79 6.51
C ILE A 475 7.76 -15.31 6.55
N LEU A 476 6.65 -15.85 6.03
CA LEU A 476 6.41 -17.29 5.97
C LEU A 476 7.40 -18.01 5.05
N LYS A 477 7.81 -17.38 3.95
CA LYS A 477 8.86 -17.92 3.07
C LYS A 477 10.18 -18.05 3.82
N TYR A 478 10.56 -17.00 4.54
CA TYR A 478 11.79 -17.02 5.34
C TYR A 478 11.73 -18.04 6.48
N TRP A 479 10.58 -18.13 7.18
CA TRP A 479 10.39 -19.10 8.26
C TRP A 479 10.36 -20.54 7.75
N SER A 480 9.72 -20.79 6.60
CA SER A 480 9.71 -22.11 5.98
C SER A 480 11.13 -22.56 5.65
N GLU A 481 11.95 -21.68 5.08
CA GLU A 481 13.35 -21.99 4.80
C GLU A 481 14.18 -22.19 6.08
N ALA A 482 14.00 -21.34 7.10
CA ALA A 482 14.67 -21.49 8.39
C ALA A 482 14.30 -22.82 9.06
N LEU A 483 13.02 -23.20 9.05
CA LEU A 483 12.53 -24.46 9.62
C LEU A 483 13.00 -25.66 8.82
N ASN A 484 12.91 -25.62 7.48
CA ASN A 484 13.40 -26.70 6.61
C ASN A 484 14.90 -26.93 6.80
N SER A 485 15.68 -25.85 6.92
CA SER A 485 17.11 -25.97 7.20
C SER A 485 17.39 -26.60 8.56
N THR A 486 16.58 -26.26 9.57
CA THR A 486 16.72 -26.77 10.92
C THR A 486 16.33 -28.24 10.99
N ALA A 487 15.27 -28.64 10.28
CA ALA A 487 14.84 -30.03 10.15
C ALA A 487 15.90 -30.88 9.43
N LEU A 488 16.41 -30.41 8.27
CA LEU A 488 17.46 -31.12 7.54
C LEU A 488 18.75 -31.27 8.37
N ALA A 489 19.10 -30.24 9.14
CA ALA A 489 20.23 -30.32 10.05
C ALA A 489 19.97 -31.28 11.22
N TRP A 490 18.74 -31.32 11.73
CA TRP A 490 18.34 -32.22 12.80
C TRP A 490 18.41 -33.69 12.37
N ASP A 491 17.99 -33.98 11.15
CA ASP A 491 18.02 -35.33 10.57
C ASP A 491 19.45 -35.79 10.26
N ALA A 492 20.35 -34.86 9.99
CA ALA A 492 21.75 -35.16 9.70
C ALA A 492 22.64 -35.32 10.95
N VAL A 493 22.16 -34.91 12.13
CA VAL A 493 22.87 -35.13 13.40
C VAL A 493 22.46 -36.49 13.99
N GLU A 494 23.44 -37.36 14.20
CA GLU A 494 23.27 -38.67 14.82
C GLU A 494 22.60 -38.59 16.21
N GLU A 495 21.89 -39.65 16.61
CA GLU A 495 21.03 -39.68 17.81
C GLU A 495 21.77 -39.64 19.16
N GLU A 496 23.10 -39.57 19.15
CA GLU A 496 23.88 -39.60 20.39
C GLU A 496 23.87 -38.25 21.13
N GLY A 497 23.20 -38.24 22.29
CA GLY A 497 23.23 -37.14 23.25
C GLY A 497 21.86 -36.77 23.79
N SER A 498 21.82 -35.77 24.67
CA SER A 498 20.56 -35.17 25.10
C SER A 498 19.90 -34.39 23.95
N ILE A 499 18.58 -34.20 24.03
CA ILE A 499 17.82 -33.41 23.04
C ILE A 499 18.39 -31.99 22.85
N TYR A 500 18.98 -31.43 23.91
CA TYR A 500 19.62 -30.11 23.89
C TYR A 500 20.96 -30.11 23.14
N GLU A 501 21.75 -31.17 23.28
CA GLU A 501 23.00 -31.33 22.54
C GLU A 501 22.73 -31.57 21.05
N LYS A 502 21.72 -32.38 20.73
CA LYS A 502 21.27 -32.57 19.35
C LYS A 502 20.78 -31.25 18.74
N ALA A 503 20.00 -30.46 19.48
CA ALA A 503 19.57 -29.13 19.05
C ALA A 503 20.74 -28.16 18.84
N ALA A 504 21.70 -28.13 19.77
CA ALA A 504 22.87 -27.27 19.65
C ALA A 504 23.74 -27.67 18.44
N ARG A 505 23.95 -28.97 18.22
CA ARG A 505 24.69 -29.48 17.05
C ARG A 505 23.96 -29.21 15.74
N SER A 506 22.64 -29.42 15.69
CA SER A 506 21.86 -29.20 14.47
C SER A 506 21.79 -27.72 14.08
N LEU A 507 21.68 -26.82 15.07
CA LEU A 507 21.74 -25.38 14.83
C LEU A 507 23.11 -24.97 14.28
N ASN A 508 24.19 -25.53 14.85
CA ASN A 508 25.57 -25.22 14.45
C ASN A 508 26.03 -25.95 13.17
N MET A 509 25.25 -26.87 12.62
CA MET A 509 25.65 -27.64 11.45
C MET A 509 25.80 -26.71 10.23
N PRO A 510 27.02 -26.52 9.71
CA PRO A 510 27.23 -25.73 8.52
C PRO A 510 26.85 -26.54 7.28
N GLY A 511 26.57 -25.84 6.20
CA GLY A 511 26.54 -26.44 4.88
C GLY A 511 25.26 -27.19 4.53
N VAL A 512 24.13 -26.87 5.17
CA VAL A 512 22.84 -27.53 4.90
C VAL A 512 22.27 -27.03 3.58
N TRP A 513 22.09 -27.93 2.62
CA TRP A 513 21.51 -27.60 1.32
C TRP A 513 19.99 -27.50 1.40
N LEU A 514 19.47 -26.30 1.19
CA LEU A 514 18.05 -26.12 0.91
C LEU A 514 17.73 -26.61 -0.49
N ARG A 515 16.52 -27.16 -0.63
CA ARG A 515 16.03 -27.69 -1.90
C ARG A 515 14.94 -26.80 -2.46
N ASP A 516 14.91 -26.67 -3.79
CA ASP A 516 13.82 -26.01 -4.51
C ASP A 516 12.53 -26.85 -4.47
N SER A 517 11.44 -26.34 -5.06
CA SER A 517 10.17 -27.05 -5.17
C SER A 517 10.24 -28.35 -5.98
N ARG A 518 11.34 -28.57 -6.73
CA ARG A 518 11.60 -29.77 -7.53
C ARG A 518 12.58 -30.74 -6.83
N GLY A 519 13.00 -30.42 -5.60
CA GLY A 519 13.95 -31.22 -4.83
C GLY A 519 15.42 -31.04 -5.23
N ASN A 520 15.75 -30.12 -6.15
CA ASN A 520 17.14 -29.82 -6.51
C ASN A 520 17.79 -28.97 -5.42
N LYS A 521 19.11 -29.09 -5.27
CA LYS A 521 19.89 -28.20 -4.40
C LYS A 521 19.76 -26.76 -4.91
N ALA A 522 19.15 -25.89 -4.11
CA ALA A 522 18.94 -24.48 -4.45
C ALA A 522 20.11 -23.63 -3.96
N TRP A 523 20.37 -23.64 -2.65
CA TRP A 523 21.49 -22.92 -2.04
C TRP A 523 21.84 -23.52 -0.68
N GLN A 524 22.99 -23.16 -0.15
CA GLN A 524 23.55 -23.75 1.06
C GLN A 524 23.50 -22.75 2.22
N ILE A 525 22.98 -23.16 3.37
CA ILE A 525 23.04 -22.37 4.60
C ILE A 525 24.42 -22.57 5.23
N GLY A 526 25.19 -21.49 5.26
CA GLY A 526 26.58 -21.50 5.73
C GLY A 526 26.70 -21.62 7.24
N SER A 527 25.78 -21.02 8.00
CA SER A 527 25.92 -20.87 9.45
C SER A 527 24.59 -20.80 10.24
N VAL A 528 24.69 -20.85 11.58
CA VAL A 528 23.59 -20.51 12.50
C VAL A 528 23.07 -19.10 12.22
N TRP A 529 23.98 -18.19 11.90
CA TRP A 529 23.67 -16.78 11.69
C TRP A 529 22.73 -16.61 10.50
N ASP A 530 22.93 -17.35 9.41
CA ASP A 530 22.03 -17.33 8.25
C ASP A 530 20.60 -17.78 8.62
N ARG A 531 20.47 -18.76 9.53
CA ARG A 531 19.16 -19.20 10.03
C ARG A 531 18.49 -18.13 10.88
N ILE A 532 19.26 -17.42 11.70
CA ILE A 532 18.78 -16.27 12.48
C ILE A 532 18.33 -15.15 11.54
N LEU A 533 19.12 -14.86 10.50
CA LEU A 533 18.77 -13.88 9.47
C LEU A 533 17.46 -14.24 8.79
N LEU A 534 17.30 -15.47 8.31
CA LEU A 534 16.04 -15.97 7.74
C LEU A 534 14.90 -15.85 8.76
N ALA A 535 15.05 -16.34 10.00
CA ALA A 535 14.01 -16.23 11.01
C ALA A 535 13.57 -14.78 11.30
N SER A 536 14.49 -13.81 11.14
CA SER A 536 14.23 -12.38 11.30
C SER A 536 13.65 -11.68 10.06
N GLY A 537 13.56 -12.38 8.93
CA GLY A 537 13.08 -11.88 7.64
C GLY A 537 14.13 -11.15 6.79
N ALA A 538 15.41 -11.45 7.00
CA ALA A 538 16.54 -11.02 6.15
C ALA A 538 16.99 -12.15 5.21
N LEU A 539 17.49 -11.77 4.04
CA LEU A 539 18.18 -12.69 3.13
C LEU A 539 19.65 -12.77 3.53
N PRO A 540 20.21 -13.97 3.80
CA PRO A 540 21.66 -14.15 3.85
C PRO A 540 22.29 -13.76 2.52
N ILE A 541 23.53 -13.27 2.56
CA ILE A 541 24.29 -12.81 1.40
C ILE A 541 24.34 -13.87 0.28
N ASP A 542 24.77 -15.09 0.60
CA ASP A 542 24.89 -16.17 -0.38
C ASP A 542 23.56 -16.47 -1.09
N LYS A 543 22.45 -16.36 -0.35
CA LYS A 543 21.11 -16.53 -0.94
C LYS A 543 20.76 -15.37 -1.86
N ALA A 544 21.09 -14.14 -1.46
CA ALA A 544 20.85 -12.95 -2.26
C ALA A 544 21.62 -13.03 -3.60
N ASP A 545 22.85 -13.54 -3.58
CA ASP A 545 23.65 -13.72 -4.80
C ASP A 545 23.14 -14.83 -5.68
N ASN A 546 22.77 -15.98 -5.11
CA ASN A 546 22.13 -17.03 -5.88
C ASN A 546 20.81 -16.54 -6.51
N SER A 547 20.04 -15.72 -5.79
CA SER A 547 18.81 -15.13 -6.32
C SER A 547 19.09 -14.12 -7.44
N LEU A 548 20.13 -13.30 -7.29
CA LEU A 548 20.59 -12.35 -8.31
C LEU A 548 21.06 -13.08 -9.57
N LEU A 549 21.91 -14.09 -9.44
CA LEU A 549 22.42 -14.90 -10.55
C LEU A 549 21.28 -15.63 -11.27
N THR A 550 20.33 -16.18 -10.52
CA THR A 550 19.14 -16.84 -11.10
C THR A 550 18.32 -15.85 -11.90
N ARG A 551 18.05 -14.66 -11.36
CA ARG A 551 17.33 -13.59 -12.07
C ARG A 551 18.06 -13.16 -13.35
N LEU A 552 19.35 -12.88 -13.25
CA LEU A 552 20.17 -12.49 -14.41
C LEU A 552 20.20 -13.60 -15.47
N TRP A 553 20.22 -14.86 -15.06
CA TRP A 553 20.14 -15.99 -15.98
C TRP A 553 18.78 -16.08 -16.66
N GLU A 554 17.68 -15.92 -15.92
CA GLU A 554 16.32 -15.91 -16.47
C GLU A 554 16.10 -14.76 -17.45
N GLU A 555 16.53 -13.56 -17.10
CA GLU A 555 16.49 -12.36 -17.97
C GLU A 555 17.31 -12.58 -19.25
N ASN A 556 18.55 -13.07 -19.12
CA ASN A 556 19.38 -13.41 -20.27
C ASN A 556 18.75 -14.51 -21.14
N MET A 557 18.11 -15.50 -20.52
CA MET A 557 17.39 -16.55 -21.24
C MET A 557 16.14 -16.01 -21.95
N GLN A 558 15.44 -15.03 -21.36
CA GLN A 558 14.32 -14.36 -21.99
C GLN A 558 14.77 -13.51 -23.19
N VAL A 559 15.81 -12.68 -23.02
CA VAL A 559 16.40 -11.89 -24.11
C VAL A 559 16.90 -12.81 -25.23
N ARG A 560 17.54 -13.93 -24.88
CA ARG A 560 17.92 -14.96 -25.87
C ARG A 560 16.71 -15.55 -26.59
N ARG A 561 15.62 -15.88 -25.87
CA ARG A 561 14.38 -16.39 -26.48
C ARG A 561 13.73 -15.36 -27.40
N GLU A 562 13.71 -14.10 -27.01
CA GLU A 562 13.16 -12.99 -27.81
C GLU A 562 13.99 -12.74 -29.07
N ASN A 563 15.32 -12.64 -28.94
CA ASN A 563 16.22 -12.53 -30.08
C ASN A 563 16.11 -13.75 -31.00
N ARG A 564 16.01 -14.96 -30.43
CA ARG A 564 15.76 -16.19 -31.20
C ARG A 564 14.46 -16.12 -31.99
N ARG A 565 13.38 -15.64 -31.36
CA ARG A 565 12.08 -15.44 -32.03
C ARG A 565 12.16 -14.38 -33.13
N ARG A 566 12.86 -13.27 -32.88
CA ARG A 566 13.06 -12.19 -33.86
C ARG A 566 13.83 -12.68 -35.07
N VAL A 567 14.98 -13.33 -34.86
CA VAL A 567 15.79 -13.88 -35.95
C VAL A 567 14.99 -14.93 -36.73
N VAL A 568 14.26 -15.83 -36.06
CA VAL A 568 13.39 -16.78 -36.78
C VAL A 568 12.35 -16.02 -37.61
N ALA A 569 11.68 -15.00 -37.07
CA ALA A 569 10.70 -14.21 -37.82
C ALA A 569 11.34 -13.51 -39.04
N GLU A 570 12.49 -12.87 -38.88
CA GLU A 570 13.23 -12.21 -39.98
C GLU A 570 13.62 -13.20 -41.09
N ILE A 571 14.05 -14.41 -40.72
CA ILE A 571 14.37 -15.46 -41.69
C ILE A 571 13.11 -15.94 -42.42
N LEU A 572 12.00 -16.11 -41.70
CA LEU A 572 10.73 -16.51 -42.31
C LEU A 572 10.21 -15.43 -43.26
N ASP A 573 10.35 -14.16 -42.90
CA ASP A 573 9.96 -13.04 -43.76
C ASP A 573 10.83 -12.97 -45.03
N LYS A 574 12.15 -13.16 -44.91
CA LYS A 574 13.06 -13.29 -46.06
C LYS A 574 12.70 -14.48 -46.96
N LEU A 575 12.37 -15.62 -46.36
CA LEU A 575 11.94 -16.80 -47.11
C LEU A 575 10.62 -16.55 -47.86
N ARG A 576 9.69 -15.78 -47.28
CA ARG A 576 8.42 -15.40 -47.91
C ARG A 576 8.59 -14.39 -49.03
N SER A 577 9.46 -13.40 -48.85
CA SER A 577 9.75 -12.39 -49.87
C SER A 577 10.62 -12.93 -51.01
N GLY A 578 11.22 -14.12 -50.85
CA GLY A 578 12.19 -14.68 -51.79
C GLY A 578 13.58 -14.05 -51.67
N ASP A 579 13.83 -13.30 -50.59
CA ASP A 579 15.14 -12.73 -50.29
C ASP A 579 16.15 -13.83 -49.94
N ARG A 580 17.42 -13.59 -50.30
CA ARG A 580 18.49 -14.53 -49.98
C ARG A 580 18.85 -14.44 -48.50
N ILE A 581 18.90 -15.60 -47.85
CA ILE A 581 19.51 -15.75 -46.52
C ILE A 581 21.00 -15.46 -46.65
N THR A 582 21.47 -14.43 -45.95
CA THR A 582 22.86 -13.98 -45.96
C THR A 582 23.74 -14.82 -45.03
N LYS A 583 25.06 -14.59 -45.03
CA LYS A 583 25.95 -15.22 -44.05
C LYS A 583 25.72 -14.70 -42.63
N ASP A 584 25.31 -13.44 -42.50
CA ASP A 584 25.02 -12.81 -41.21
C ASP A 584 23.77 -13.44 -40.59
N ASP A 585 22.74 -13.68 -41.39
CA ASP A 585 21.55 -14.45 -41.00
C ASP A 585 21.90 -15.86 -40.46
N ALA A 586 22.81 -16.56 -41.15
CA ALA A 586 23.27 -17.88 -40.71
C ALA A 586 24.12 -17.81 -39.42
N PHE A 587 24.88 -16.72 -39.26
CA PHE A 587 25.62 -16.45 -38.03
C PHE A 587 24.67 -16.18 -36.86
N ASP A 588 23.63 -15.37 -37.05
CA ASP A 588 22.63 -15.07 -36.01
C ASP A 588 21.82 -16.30 -35.62
N LEU A 589 21.41 -17.13 -36.59
CA LEU A 589 20.78 -18.43 -36.33
C LEU A 589 21.66 -19.31 -35.45
N LYS A 590 22.98 -19.34 -35.71
CA LYS A 590 23.95 -20.09 -34.90
C LYS A 590 24.17 -19.45 -33.52
N LEU A 591 24.31 -18.12 -33.46
CA LEU A 591 24.55 -17.36 -32.24
C LEU A 591 23.43 -17.55 -31.21
N TYR A 592 22.18 -17.53 -31.66
CA TYR A 592 21.01 -17.74 -30.81
C TYR A 592 20.58 -19.21 -30.71
N GLY A 593 21.40 -20.13 -31.23
CA GLY A 593 21.19 -21.57 -31.15
C GLY A 593 19.87 -22.01 -31.77
N VAL A 594 19.38 -21.36 -32.82
CA VAL A 594 18.18 -21.78 -33.56
C VAL A 594 18.45 -23.14 -34.18
N ASN A 595 17.62 -24.13 -33.87
CA ASN A 595 17.71 -25.42 -34.56
C ASN A 595 17.16 -25.19 -35.98
N PRO A 596 17.91 -25.46 -37.07
CA PRO A 596 17.41 -25.33 -38.44
C PRO A 596 16.08 -26.05 -38.67
N GLN A 597 15.86 -27.19 -37.99
CA GLN A 597 14.62 -27.97 -38.06
C GLN A 597 13.41 -27.25 -37.44
N SER A 598 13.64 -26.25 -36.58
CA SER A 598 12.55 -25.43 -36.04
C SER A 598 12.00 -24.42 -37.04
N ILE A 599 12.78 -24.02 -38.06
CA ILE A 599 12.36 -23.00 -39.04
C ILE A 599 11.17 -23.48 -39.88
N PRO A 600 11.19 -24.67 -40.51
CA PRO A 600 10.02 -25.18 -41.24
C PRO A 600 8.81 -25.37 -40.34
N ASN A 601 9.02 -25.80 -39.08
CA ASN A 601 7.94 -25.93 -38.11
C ASN A 601 7.32 -24.57 -37.78
N THR A 602 8.13 -23.55 -37.48
CA THR A 602 7.61 -22.20 -37.22
C THR A 602 6.94 -21.59 -38.44
N TYR A 603 7.48 -21.82 -39.65
CA TYR A 603 6.83 -21.43 -40.90
C TYR A 603 5.44 -22.06 -41.03
N LYS A 604 5.36 -23.39 -40.88
CA LYS A 604 4.10 -24.14 -40.92
C LYS A 604 3.11 -23.62 -39.87
N TRP A 605 3.58 -23.32 -38.66
CA TRP A 605 2.77 -22.74 -37.59
C TRP A 605 2.26 -21.33 -37.92
N GLN A 606 3.01 -20.50 -38.65
CA GLN A 606 2.58 -19.16 -39.03
C GLN A 606 1.59 -19.16 -40.21
N GLU A 607 1.71 -20.12 -41.13
CA GLU A 607 0.77 -20.32 -42.25
C GLU A 607 -0.57 -20.95 -41.78
N MET A 608 -0.61 -21.55 -40.59
CA MET A 608 -1.84 -22.09 -40.02
C MET A 608 -2.81 -20.98 -39.57
N SER A 609 -4.10 -21.21 -39.81
CA SER A 609 -5.17 -20.35 -39.29
C SER A 609 -5.13 -20.31 -37.73
N PRO A 610 -5.65 -19.25 -37.10
CA PRO A 610 -5.78 -19.19 -35.64
C PRO A 610 -6.45 -20.42 -35.03
N GLU A 611 -7.46 -20.97 -35.72
CA GLU A 611 -8.22 -22.17 -35.32
C GLU A 611 -7.31 -23.40 -35.36
N ALA A 612 -6.62 -23.65 -36.48
CA ALA A 612 -5.68 -24.76 -36.62
C ALA A 612 -4.53 -24.70 -35.59
N ARG A 613 -4.08 -23.50 -35.23
CA ARG A 613 -3.09 -23.29 -34.15
C ARG A 613 -3.65 -23.61 -32.77
N SER A 614 -4.89 -23.22 -32.49
CA SER A 614 -5.57 -23.53 -31.23
C SER A 614 -5.75 -25.04 -31.07
N THR A 615 -6.20 -25.70 -32.13
CA THR A 615 -6.34 -27.16 -32.23
C THR A 615 -5.03 -27.89 -31.97
N LEU A 616 -3.92 -27.46 -32.57
CA LEU A 616 -2.63 -28.11 -32.37
C LEU A 616 -2.01 -27.85 -30.98
N ARG A 617 -2.46 -26.81 -30.27
CA ARG A 617 -2.08 -26.51 -28.88
C ARG A 617 -2.88 -27.32 -27.87
N GLN A 618 -4.11 -27.71 -28.18
CA GLN A 618 -4.86 -28.67 -27.40
C GLN A 618 -4.14 -30.03 -27.44
N GLY A 619 -4.07 -30.71 -26.30
CA GLY A 619 -3.26 -31.91 -26.10
C GLY A 619 -3.59 -33.00 -27.13
N LEU A 620 -2.63 -33.91 -27.35
CA LEU A 620 -2.57 -34.93 -28.42
C LEU A 620 -3.84 -35.76 -28.71
N LEU A 621 -4.88 -35.74 -27.88
CA LEU A 621 -6.16 -36.43 -28.10
C LEU A 621 -7.19 -35.56 -28.87
N ASP A 622 -7.21 -34.23 -28.67
CA ASP A 622 -8.10 -33.32 -29.42
C ASP A 622 -7.65 -33.15 -30.89
N LYS A 623 -6.41 -33.55 -31.20
CA LYS A 623 -5.88 -33.51 -32.58
C LYS A 623 -6.62 -34.42 -33.55
N ALA A 624 -7.29 -35.48 -33.08
CA ALA A 624 -8.07 -36.36 -33.93
C ALA A 624 -9.46 -35.75 -34.20
N GLU A 625 -10.19 -35.34 -33.16
CA GLU A 625 -11.53 -34.76 -33.31
C GLU A 625 -11.52 -33.40 -34.00
N ALA A 626 -10.55 -32.54 -33.73
CA ALA A 626 -10.49 -31.24 -34.38
C ALA A 626 -9.89 -31.30 -35.79
N ALA A 627 -9.07 -32.31 -36.12
CA ALA A 627 -8.69 -32.57 -37.52
C ALA A 627 -9.89 -33.07 -38.34
N ASP A 628 -10.74 -33.90 -37.74
CA ASP A 628 -12.00 -34.36 -38.34
C ASP A 628 -13.04 -33.23 -38.45
N PHE A 629 -13.13 -32.33 -37.45
CA PHE A 629 -14.10 -31.23 -37.43
C PHE A 629 -13.75 -30.09 -38.41
N PHE A 630 -12.46 -29.84 -38.66
CA PHE A 630 -12.00 -28.77 -39.56
C PHE A 630 -11.52 -29.27 -40.94
N GLU A 631 -11.75 -30.54 -41.29
CA GLU A 631 -11.33 -31.17 -42.55
C GLU A 631 -9.87 -30.89 -42.94
N LEU A 632 -8.95 -30.89 -41.97
CA LEU A 632 -7.52 -30.74 -42.22
C LEU A 632 -6.93 -32.05 -42.79
N THR A 633 -7.33 -32.39 -44.02
CA THR A 633 -6.69 -33.45 -44.79
C THR A 633 -5.29 -33.01 -45.18
N SER A 634 -4.29 -33.85 -44.92
CA SER A 634 -2.96 -33.67 -45.48
C SER A 634 -3.07 -33.57 -47.01
N PRO A 635 -2.34 -32.67 -47.70
CA PRO A 635 -2.24 -32.74 -49.14
C PRO A 635 -1.76 -34.13 -49.49
N GLN A 636 -2.59 -34.89 -50.19
CA GLN A 636 -2.19 -36.16 -50.78
C GLN A 636 -0.99 -35.87 -51.66
N SER A 637 0.11 -36.56 -51.38
CA SER A 637 1.19 -36.72 -52.34
C SER A 637 0.65 -37.52 -53.52
N GLU A 638 0.08 -36.84 -54.51
CA GLU A 638 0.05 -37.35 -55.87
C GLU A 638 1.41 -37.07 -56.50
N GLY A 639 2.03 -38.12 -57.05
CA GLY A 639 3.41 -38.08 -57.52
C GLY A 639 3.63 -37.16 -58.73
N GLU A 640 4.73 -36.42 -58.70
CA GLU A 640 5.97 -36.74 -59.44
C GLU A 640 7.20 -36.29 -58.61
#